data_AF-A0AAD2MIC1-F1
#
_entry.id   AF-A0AAD2MIC1-F1
#
_cell.length_a   1.000
_cell.length_b   1.000
_cell.length_c   1.000
_cell.angle_alpha   90.00
_cell.angle_beta   90.00
_cell.angle_gamma   90.00
#
_symmetry.space_group_name_H-M   'P 1'
#
loop_
_entity.id
_entity.type
_entity.pdbx_description
1 polymer ?
#
loop_
_entity_poly.entity_id
_entity_poly.type
_entity_poly.pdbx_seq_one_letter_code
_entity_poly.pdbx_strand_id
1 'polypeptide(L)' 'WNEINDNATKEVRLIIVSASDRIAEELANIIEILKSWNYGELKKCFQHIMNAMILIAF' A
#
# COMPACT_ATOMS: atom_id res chain seq x y z
N TRP A 1 27.33 -4.45 14.04
CA TRP A 1 26.31 -5.51 14.13
C TRP A 1 24.99 -4.99 14.67
N ASN A 2 24.90 -4.45 15.89
CA ASN A 2 23.66 -3.85 16.40
C ASN A 2 23.16 -2.65 15.56
N GLU A 3 24.04 -1.73 15.15
CA GLU A 3 23.66 -0.60 14.29
C GLU A 3 23.18 -1.01 12.87
N ILE A 4 23.73 -2.10 12.32
CA ILE A 4 23.32 -2.64 11.01
C ILE A 4 21.92 -3.26 11.11
N ASN A 5 21.63 -3.93 12.23
CA ASN A 5 20.33 -4.52 12.52
C ASN A 5 19.26 -3.44 12.73
N ASP A 6 19.61 -2.33 13.40
CA ASP A 6 18.70 -1.21 13.64
C ASP A 6 18.35 -0.45 12.34
N ASN A 7 19.29 -0.30 11.41
CA ASN A 7 19.01 0.34 10.12
C ASN A 7 18.10 -0.52 9.24
N ALA A 8 18.38 -1.82 9.13
CA ALA A 8 17.49 -2.74 8.41
C ALA A 8 16.07 -2.73 9.00
N THR A 9 15.94 -2.70 10.32
CA THR A 9 14.65 -2.61 11.01
C THR A 9 13.91 -1.30 10.69
N LYS A 10 14.62 -0.16 10.65
CA LYS A 10 14.03 1.13 10.27
C LYS A 10 13.55 1.15 8.82
N GLU A 11 14.33 0.58 7.90
CA GLU A 11 13.97 0.50 6.48
C GLU A 11 12.72 -0.35 6.27
N VAL A 12 12.66 -1.55 6.88
CA VAL A 12 11.47 -2.41 6.83
C VAL A 12 10.25 -1.69 7.40
N ARG A 13 10.40 -0.99 8.54
CA ARG A 13 9.31 -0.22 9.12
C ARG A 13 8.82 0.89 8.18
N LEU A 14 9.73 1.59 7.52
CA LEU A 14 9.37 2.64 6.56
C LEU A 14 8.57 2.07 5.38
N ILE A 15 9.00 0.91 4.84
CA ILE A 15 8.32 0.22 3.74
C ILE A 15 6.89 -0.17 4.15
N ILE A 16 6.73 -0.78 5.32
CA ILE A 16 5.41 -1.22 5.82
C ILE A 16 4.47 -0.02 6.01
N VAL A 17 4.95 1.07 6.61
CA VAL A 17 4.16 2.29 6.81
C VAL A 17 3.74 2.87 5.45
N SER A 18 4.70 3.05 4.54
CA SER A 18 4.42 3.61 3.21
C SER A 18 3.44 2.75 2.40
N ALA A 19 3.55 1.42 2.47
CA ALA A 19 2.63 0.51 1.79
C ALA A 19 1.23 0.56 2.42
N SER A 20 1.14 0.67 3.74
CA SER A 20 -0.13 0.79 4.47
C SER A 20 -0.86 2.09 4.14
N ASP A 21 -0.14 3.21 4.07
CA ASP A 21 -0.68 4.51 3.63
C ASP A 21 -1.23 4.42 2.21
N ARG A 22 -0.51 3.73 1.31
CA ARG A 22 -0.97 3.53 -0.06
C ARG A 22 -2.25 2.70 -0.15
N ILE A 23 -2.38 1.66 0.67
CA ILE A 23 -3.61 0.86 0.75
C ILE A 23 -4.78 1.73 1.22
N ALA A 24 -4.58 2.56 2.23
CA ALA A 24 -5.61 3.46 2.74
C ALA A 24 -6.10 4.46 1.69
N GLU A 25 -5.18 5.08 0.92
CA GLU A 25 -5.53 5.95 -0.21
C GLU A 25 -6.36 5.22 -1.27
N GLU A 26 -5.94 4.02 -1.69
CA GLU A 26 -6.65 3.28 -2.73
C GLU A 26 -8.03 2.82 -2.28
N LEU A 27 -8.21 2.48 -1.00
CA LEU A 27 -9.53 2.19 -0.44
C LEU A 27 -10.45 3.42 -0.47
N ALA A 28 -9.93 4.62 -0.20
CA ALA A 28 -10.69 5.86 -0.33
C ALA A 28 -11.09 6.12 -1.80
N ASN A 29 -10.17 5.89 -2.75
CA ASN A 29 -10.44 6.01 -4.18
C ASN A 29 -11.51 5.02 -4.66
N ILE A 30 -11.50 3.78 -4.15
CA ILE A 30 -12.54 2.79 -4.45
C ILE A 30 -13.91 3.31 -4.03
N ILE A 31 -14.03 3.91 -2.84
CA ILE A 31 -15.31 4.47 -2.37
C ILE A 31 -15.83 5.55 -3.35
N GLU A 32 -14.96 6.45 -3.81
CA GLU A 32 -15.34 7.49 -4.77
C GLU A 32 -15.70 6.92 -6.15
N ILE A 33 -14.96 5.91 -6.62
CA ILE A 33 -15.26 5.19 -7.86
C ILE A 33 -16.64 4.54 -7.78
N LEU A 34 -16.95 3.85 -6.68
CA LEU A 34 -18.24 3.21 -6.47
C LEU A 34 -19.39 4.23 -6.44
N LYS A 35 -19.19 5.38 -5.80
CA LYS A 35 -20.17 6.49 -5.81
C LYS A 35 -20.39 7.06 -7.22
N SER A 36 -19.35 7.12 -8.04
CA SER A 36 -19.40 7.65 -9.41
C SER A 36 -19.91 6.68 -10.47
N TRP A 37 -20.11 5.40 -10.12
CA TRP A 37 -20.46 4.31 -11.04
C TRP A 37 -19.46 4.11 -12.20
N ASN A 38 -18.25 4.65 -12.08
CA ASN A 38 -17.19 4.54 -13.09
C ASN A 38 -16.23 3.39 -12.79
N TYR A 39 -16.70 2.16 -12.98
CA TYR A 39 -15.96 0.95 -12.63
C TYR A 39 -14.69 0.68 -13.47
N GLY A 40 -14.44 1.47 -14.52
CA GLY A 40 -13.26 1.31 -15.39
C GLY A 40 -11.93 1.45 -14.65
N GLU A 41 -11.90 2.26 -13.59
CA GLU A 41 -10.69 2.52 -12.80
C GLU A 41 -10.51 1.57 -11.61
N LEU A 42 -11.53 0.76 -11.30
CA LEU A 42 -11.53 -0.12 -10.12
C LEU A 42 -10.41 -1.17 -10.18
N LYS A 43 -10.11 -1.69 -11.38
CA LYS A 43 -9.03 -2.66 -11.59
C LYS A 43 -7.66 -2.10 -11.21
N LYS A 44 -7.41 -0.81 -11.48
CA LYS A 44 -6.12 -0.18 -11.17
C LYS A 44 -5.94 -0.03 -9.66
N CYS A 45 -6.98 0.39 -8.93
CA CYS A 45 -6.95 0.46 -7.47
C CYS A 45 -6.64 -0.90 -6.83
N PHE A 46 -7.30 -1.97 -7.27
CA PHE A 46 -7.00 -3.32 -6.76
C PHE A 46 -5.57 -3.79 -7.07
N GLN A 47 -5.04 -3.45 -8.25
CA GLN A 47 -3.64 -3.78 -8.58
C GLN A 47 -2.65 -3.04 -7.69
N HIS A 48 -2.90 -1.76 -7.37
CA HIS A 48 -2.06 -1.00 -6.46
C HIS A 48 -2.10 -1.54 -5.03
N ILE A 49 -3.29 -1.93 -4.53
CA ILE A 49 -3.44 -2.56 -3.22
C ILE A 49 -2.65 -3.88 -3.19
N MET A 50 -2.76 -4.71 -4.22
CA MET A 50 -2.05 -5.98 -4.30
C MET A 50 -0.52 -5.79 -4.26
N ASN A 51 0.00 -4.82 -5.00
CA ASN A 51 1.43 -4.51 -5.00
C ASN A 51 1.91 -4.05 -3.62
N ALA A 52 1.13 -3.19 -2.94
CA ALA A 52 1.44 -2.74 -1.59
C ALA A 52 1.41 -3.91 -0.57
N MET A 53 0.44 -4.82 -0.69
CA MET A 53 0.38 -6.02 0.17
C MET A 53 1.57 -6.96 -0.04
N ILE A 54 2.04 -7.13 -1.29
CA ILE A 54 3.24 -7.92 -1.58
C ILE A 54 4.47 -7.30 -0.89
N LEU A 55 4.61 -5.98 -0.92
CA LEU A 55 5.72 -5.28 -0.23
C LEU A 55 5.69 -5.40 1.30
N ILE A 56 4.52 -5.66 1.89
CA ILE A 56 4.40 -5.88 3.34
C ILE A 56 4.71 -7.34 3.70
N ALA A 57 4.37 -8.27 2.81
CA ALA A 57 4.51 -9.71 3.06
C ALA A 57 5.94 -10.25 2.87
N PHE A 58 6.76 -9.57 2.07
CA PHE A 58 8.16 -9.91 1.78
C PHE A 58 9.13 -8.95 2.47
#